data_AF-A0A0W8DRW8-F1
#
_entry.id   AF-A0A0W8DRW8-F1
#
_cell.length_a   1.000
_cell.length_b   1.000
_cell.length_c   1.000
_cell.angle_alpha   90.00
_cell.angle_beta   90.00
_cell.angle_gamma   90.00
#
_symmetry.space_group_name_H-M   'P 1'
#
loop_
_entity.id
_entity.type
_entity.pdbx_description
1 polymer ?
#
loop_
_entity_poly.entity_id
_entity_poly.type
_entity_poly.pdbx_seq_one_letter_code
_entity_poly.pdbx_strand_id
1 'polypeptide(L)'
;MKRKLRLVTWNVNGLRAVLQRLEQNLQQFLESLEADIICLQESKLTRSELDEELVRPPGFDAFYSFCRHRGGYSGVVTFVKSDLPTVAAEEGLTGLWKTKDNVGHVGSLHNEGEKGNPDARCDFFKWADNKGAKRPKTQ
;
A
#
# COMPACT_ATOMS: atom_id res chain seq x y z
N MET A 1 16.32 14.26 -20.76
CA MET A 1 16.94 13.03 -20.19
C MET A 1 15.82 12.07 -19.80
N LYS A 2 15.95 10.75 -20.04
CA LYS A 2 14.93 9.78 -19.57
C LYS A 2 15.02 9.67 -18.05
N ARG A 3 13.90 9.87 -17.35
CA ARG A 3 13.82 9.66 -15.89
C ARG A 3 14.13 8.18 -15.60
N LYS A 4 15.09 7.90 -14.73
CA LYS A 4 15.39 6.53 -14.29
C LYS A 4 14.36 6.14 -13.23
N LEU A 5 13.74 4.97 -13.40
CA LEU A 5 12.87 4.37 -12.41
C LEU A 5 13.71 3.56 -11.42
N ARG A 6 13.48 3.74 -10.11
CA ARG A 6 14.13 2.96 -9.06
C ARG A 6 13.12 2.07 -8.34
N LEU A 7 13.38 0.76 -8.36
CA LEU A 7 12.59 -0.24 -7.65
C LEU A 7 13.43 -0.86 -6.54
N VAL A 8 12.88 -0.92 -5.34
CA VAL A 8 13.45 -1.61 -4.17
C VAL A 8 12.55 -2.77 -3.81
N THR A 9 13.14 -3.92 -3.50
CA THR A 9 12.42 -5.06 -2.93
C THR A 9 13.13 -5.54 -1.68
N TRP A 10 12.39 -5.80 -0.60
CA TRP A 10 12.98 -6.24 0.65
C TRP A 10 12.01 -7.10 1.48
N ASN A 11 12.44 -8.30 1.86
CA ASN A 11 11.80 -9.06 2.91
C ASN A 11 12.17 -8.47 4.28
N VAL A 12 11.21 -7.78 4.90
CA VAL A 12 11.42 -7.01 6.15
C VAL A 12 11.22 -7.85 7.41
N ASN A 13 10.66 -9.06 7.30
CA ASN A 13 10.37 -9.94 8.43
C ASN A 13 9.56 -9.24 9.57
N GLY A 14 8.66 -8.33 9.19
CA GLY A 14 7.83 -7.51 10.08
C GLY A 14 8.06 -6.02 9.91
N LEU A 15 7.13 -5.32 9.26
CA LEU A 15 7.28 -3.88 8.96
C LEU A 15 7.36 -3.02 10.24
N ARG A 16 6.46 -3.24 11.21
CA ARG A 16 6.48 -2.48 12.47
C ARG A 16 7.79 -2.67 13.25
N ALA A 17 8.36 -3.87 13.22
CA ALA A 17 9.64 -4.16 13.87
C ALA A 17 10.80 -3.40 13.20
N VAL A 18 10.79 -3.27 11.87
CA VAL A 18 11.76 -2.45 11.14
C VAL A 18 11.63 -0.97 11.50
N LEU A 19 10.41 -0.42 11.47
CA LEU A 19 10.16 0.99 11.82
C LEU A 19 10.61 1.30 13.26
N GLN A 20 10.30 0.41 14.21
CA GLN A 20 10.72 0.54 15.60
C GLN A 20 12.25 0.52 15.74
N ARG A 21 12.94 -0.43 15.08
CA ARG A 21 14.39 -0.56 15.16
C ARG A 21 15.14 0.61 14.52
N LEU A 22 14.57 1.20 13.48
CA LEU A 22 15.13 2.39 12.81
C LEU A 22 14.74 3.70 13.51
N GLU A 23 13.87 3.64 14.52
CA GLU A 23 13.31 4.83 15.19
C GLU A 23 12.70 5.83 14.19
N GLN A 24 12.02 5.32 13.15
CA GLN A 24 11.44 6.09 12.06
C GLN A 24 9.94 5.83 11.95
N ASN A 25 9.18 6.86 11.55
CA ASN A 25 7.82 6.65 11.05
C ASN A 25 7.85 6.09 9.61
N LEU A 26 6.68 5.66 9.10
CA LEU A 26 6.61 5.05 7.78
C LEU A 26 7.10 6.01 6.67
N GLN A 27 6.71 7.29 6.72
CA GLN A 27 7.09 8.26 5.69
C GLN A 27 8.61 8.42 5.60
N GLN A 28 9.27 8.68 6.74
CA GLN A 28 10.73 8.81 6.82
C GLN A 28 11.44 7.57 6.29
N PHE A 29 10.92 6.39 6.64
CA PHE A 29 11.45 5.13 6.15
C PHE A 29 11.35 5.03 4.62
N LEU A 30 10.19 5.30 4.03
CA LEU A 30 9.99 5.24 2.58
C LEU A 30 10.85 6.27 1.82
N GLU A 31 10.94 7.50 2.34
CA GLU A 31 11.77 8.56 1.76
C GLU A 31 13.26 8.18 1.79
N SER A 32 13.74 7.55 2.87
CA SER A 32 15.14 7.12 3.01
C SER A 32 15.54 6.05 1.97
N LEU A 33 14.58 5.29 1.44
CA LEU A 33 14.82 4.30 0.39
C LEU A 33 14.97 4.93 -0.99
N GLU A 34 14.74 6.24 -1.12
CA GLU A 34 14.72 7.11 -2.32
C GLU A 34 14.26 6.42 -3.63
N ALA A 35 13.34 5.48 -3.51
CA ALA A 35 12.85 4.64 -4.60
C ALA A 35 11.49 5.13 -5.08
N ASP A 36 11.17 4.83 -6.33
CA ASP A 36 9.88 5.15 -6.90
C ASP A 36 8.85 4.05 -6.63
N ILE A 37 9.30 2.80 -6.52
CA ILE A 37 8.50 1.62 -6.18
C ILE A 37 9.23 0.83 -5.10
N ILE A 38 8.55 0.50 -4.00
CA ILE A 38 9.10 -0.22 -2.85
C ILE A 38 8.22 -1.44 -2.56
N CYS A 39 8.73 -2.63 -2.76
CA CYS A 39 8.03 -3.88 -2.51
C CYS A 39 8.56 -4.52 -1.23
N LEU A 40 7.73 -4.60 -0.18
CA LEU A 40 8.09 -5.24 1.08
C LEU A 40 7.40 -6.59 1.24
N GLN A 41 8.17 -7.63 1.55
CA GLN A 41 7.66 -8.97 1.85
C GLN A 41 7.75 -9.27 3.34
N GLU A 42 6.88 -10.19 3.80
CA GLU A 42 6.68 -10.51 5.21
C GLU A 42 6.40 -9.25 6.04
N SER A 43 5.44 -8.45 5.60
CA SER A 43 5.02 -7.27 6.37
C SER A 43 4.48 -7.65 7.75
N LYS A 44 3.88 -8.84 7.87
CA LYS A 44 3.26 -9.43 9.06
C LYS A 44 2.17 -8.54 9.66
N LEU A 45 1.57 -7.70 8.83
CA LEU A 45 0.44 -6.86 9.21
C LEU A 45 -0.86 -7.62 8.98
N THR A 46 -1.87 -7.26 9.76
CA THR A 46 -3.27 -7.62 9.57
C THR A 46 -4.10 -6.39 9.22
N ARG A 47 -5.28 -6.62 8.63
CA ARG A 47 -6.19 -5.52 8.25
C ARG A 47 -6.62 -4.65 9.43
N SER A 48 -6.74 -5.22 10.63
CA SER A 48 -7.07 -4.50 11.86
C SER A 48 -5.94 -3.63 12.41
N GLU A 49 -4.70 -3.87 11.99
CA GLU A 49 -3.53 -3.10 12.41
C GLU A 49 -3.20 -1.95 11.47
N LEU A 50 -3.96 -1.78 10.38
CA LEU A 50 -3.80 -0.64 9.49
C LEU A 50 -4.39 0.62 10.13
N ASP A 51 -3.55 1.64 10.26
CA ASP A 51 -3.90 3.00 10.66
C ASP A 51 -3.82 3.95 9.45
N GLU A 52 -4.20 5.22 9.63
CA GLU A 52 -4.25 6.21 8.54
C GLU A 52 -2.89 6.37 7.83
N GLU A 53 -1.79 6.35 8.59
CA GLU A 53 -0.43 6.52 8.05
C GLU A 53 0.00 5.32 7.19
N LEU A 54 -0.34 4.09 7.60
CA LEU A 54 -0.07 2.90 6.80
C LEU A 54 -0.92 2.86 5.52
N VAL A 55 -2.14 3.36 5.58
CA VAL A 55 -3.10 3.32 4.46
C VAL A 55 -2.80 4.39 3.42
N ARG A 56 -2.42 5.58 3.88
CA ARG A 56 -2.15 6.75 3.03
C ARG A 56 -0.86 7.43 3.50
N PRO A 57 0.30 6.79 3.32
CA PRO A 57 1.57 7.43 3.61
C PRO A 57 1.74 8.67 2.72
N PRO A 58 2.16 9.83 3.27
CA PRO A 58 2.37 11.03 2.46
C PRO A 58 3.35 10.76 1.30
N GLY A 59 2.96 11.18 0.08
CA GLY A 59 3.77 11.04 -1.13
C GLY A 59 3.80 9.64 -1.77
N PHE A 60 3.13 8.65 -1.17
CA PHE A 60 3.08 7.29 -1.69
C PHE A 60 1.66 6.72 -1.68
N ASP A 61 1.36 5.94 -2.70
CA ASP A 61 0.23 5.03 -2.72
C ASP A 61 0.72 3.67 -2.21
N ALA A 62 0.08 3.11 -1.18
CA ALA A 62 0.39 1.78 -0.66
C ALA A 62 -0.50 0.72 -1.31
N PHE A 63 -0.12 -0.56 -1.38
CA PHE A 63 -0.97 -1.64 -1.90
C PHE A 63 -0.69 -2.90 -1.10
N TYR A 64 -1.62 -3.29 -0.24
CA TYR A 64 -1.45 -4.42 0.69
C TYR A 64 -2.09 -5.70 0.18
N SER A 65 -1.45 -6.83 0.47
CA SER A 65 -2.05 -8.17 0.45
C SER A 65 -1.72 -8.91 1.75
N PHE A 66 -2.75 -9.40 2.42
CA PHE A 66 -2.66 -9.98 3.77
C PHE A 66 -2.76 -11.50 3.75
N CYS A 67 -2.15 -12.18 4.72
CA CYS A 67 -2.39 -13.61 4.90
C CYS A 67 -3.84 -13.88 5.34
N ARG A 68 -4.50 -14.81 4.65
CA ARG A 68 -5.90 -15.18 4.89
C ARG A 68 -6.08 -16.14 6.07
N HIS A 69 -5.13 -17.04 6.27
CA HIS A 69 -5.30 -18.18 7.19
C HIS A 69 -4.74 -17.91 8.58
N ARG A 70 -3.78 -17.00 8.71
CA ARG A 70 -3.10 -16.72 9.98
C ARG A 70 -2.77 -15.23 10.08
N GLY A 71 -3.41 -14.54 11.04
CA GLY A 71 -3.09 -13.16 11.35
C GLY A 71 -1.63 -13.01 11.81
N GLY A 72 -0.98 -11.91 11.43
CA GLY A 72 0.42 -11.63 11.77
C GLY A 72 1.44 -12.54 11.06
N TYR A 73 1.00 -13.34 10.09
CA TYR A 73 1.86 -14.23 9.31
C TYR A 73 1.98 -13.72 7.87
N SER A 74 3.17 -13.82 7.27
CA SER A 74 3.43 -13.42 5.88
C SER A 74 2.93 -12.00 5.56
N GLY A 75 2.28 -11.78 4.41
CA GLY A 75 1.80 -10.49 3.94
C GLY A 75 2.83 -9.71 3.12
N VAL A 76 2.35 -8.93 2.16
CA VAL A 76 3.16 -8.06 1.32
C VAL A 76 2.55 -6.67 1.23
N VAL A 77 3.39 -5.67 0.98
CA VAL A 77 2.95 -4.31 0.65
C VAL A 77 3.83 -3.74 -0.44
N THR A 78 3.21 -3.06 -1.40
CA THR A 78 3.93 -2.27 -2.41
C THR A 78 3.62 -0.80 -2.21
N PHE A 79 4.63 0.05 -2.08
CA PHE A 79 4.49 1.50 -2.11
C PHE A 79 4.94 2.02 -3.47
N VAL A 80 4.16 2.92 -4.06
CA VAL A 80 4.45 3.58 -5.33
C VAL A 80 4.39 5.08 -5.09
N LYS A 81 5.38 5.86 -5.55
CA LYS A 81 5.28 7.32 -5.45
C LYS A 81 4.00 7.81 -6.14
N SER A 82 3.28 8.72 -5.49
CA SER A 82 1.99 9.20 -5.98
C SER A 82 2.07 10.00 -7.30
N ASP A 83 3.26 10.42 -7.73
CA ASP A 83 3.49 11.07 -9.01
C ASP A 83 3.62 10.08 -10.19
N LEU A 84 3.62 8.78 -9.91
CA LEU A 84 3.65 7.72 -10.92
C LEU A 84 2.24 7.23 -11.28
N PRO A 85 1.94 7.07 -12.57
CA PRO A 85 0.66 6.52 -12.98
C PRO A 85 0.61 5.02 -12.64
N THR A 86 -0.23 4.66 -11.67
CA THR A 86 -0.56 3.27 -11.38
C THR A 86 -1.76 2.85 -12.22
N VAL A 87 -1.56 1.88 -13.12
CA VAL A 87 -2.60 1.41 -14.05
C VAL A 87 -3.55 0.43 -13.36
N ALA A 88 -3.01 -0.52 -12.60
CA ALA A 88 -3.78 -1.54 -11.88
C ALA A 88 -2.95 -2.11 -10.72
N ALA A 89 -3.65 -2.55 -9.67
CA ALA A 89 -3.09 -3.35 -8.58
C ALA A 89 -4.05 -4.52 -8.34
N GLU A 90 -3.55 -5.76 -8.45
CA GLU A 90 -4.37 -6.97 -8.43
C GLU A 90 -3.70 -8.05 -7.58
N GLU A 91 -4.49 -8.83 -6.86
CA GLU A 91 -4.02 -10.10 -6.31
C GLU A 91 -4.10 -11.22 -7.37
N GLY A 92 -3.03 -11.99 -7.52
CA GLY A 92 -2.94 -13.08 -8.49
C GLY A 92 -1.78 -12.92 -9.47
N LEU A 93 -1.77 -13.76 -10.51
CA LEU A 93 -0.77 -13.67 -11.58
C LEU A 93 -1.45 -13.26 -12.88
N THR A 94 -1.10 -12.04 -13.36
CA THR A 94 -1.48 -11.47 -14.67
C THR A 94 -2.98 -11.45 -14.98
N GLY A 95 -3.85 -11.44 -13.98
CA GLY A 95 -5.30 -11.57 -14.15
C GLY A 95 -5.79 -12.94 -14.66
N LEU A 96 -4.87 -13.87 -14.94
CA LEU A 96 -5.15 -15.25 -15.37
C LEU A 96 -5.34 -16.17 -14.17
N TRP A 97 -4.61 -15.90 -13.08
CA TRP A 97 -4.68 -16.65 -11.83
C TRP A 97 -5.32 -15.78 -10.76
N LYS A 98 -6.62 -15.57 -10.88
CA LYS A 98 -7.40 -14.78 -9.92
C LYS A 98 -7.62 -15.56 -8.65
N THR A 99 -7.42 -14.91 -7.50
CA THR A 99 -7.90 -15.43 -6.22
C THR A 99 -9.42 -15.24 -6.17
N LYS A 100 -10.15 -16.19 -5.56
CA LYS A 100 -11.62 -16.16 -5.48
C LYS A 100 -12.18 -15.09 -4.53
N ASP A 101 -11.31 -14.48 -3.72
CA ASP A 101 -11.71 -13.64 -2.58
C ASP A 101 -11.24 -12.20 -2.77
N ASN A 102 -12.19 -11.27 -2.68
CA ASN A 102 -12.01 -9.81 -2.78
C ASN A 102 -11.33 -9.20 -1.53
N VAL A 103 -10.31 -9.85 -0.97
CA VAL A 103 -9.56 -9.24 0.15
C VAL A 103 -8.79 -8.06 -0.41
N GLY A 104 -9.20 -6.89 0.06
CA GLY A 104 -8.85 -5.59 -0.45
C GLY A 104 -7.37 -5.28 -0.52
N HIS A 105 -6.90 -5.02 -1.73
CA HIS A 105 -5.87 -4.02 -1.98
C HIS A 105 -6.28 -2.71 -1.29
N VAL A 106 -5.48 -2.30 -0.30
CA VAL A 106 -5.59 -0.97 0.28
C VAL A 106 -4.55 -0.12 -0.42
N GLY A 107 -4.99 0.70 -1.37
CA GLY A 107 -4.15 1.69 -2.03
C GLY A 107 -4.81 2.89 -2.67
N SER A 108 -4.04 3.97 -2.74
CA SER A 108 -4.50 5.24 -3.31
C SER A 108 -4.40 5.21 -4.83
N LEU A 109 -5.50 5.54 -5.49
CA LEU A 109 -5.51 5.94 -6.88
C LEU A 109 -6.01 7.39 -6.87
N HIS A 110 -5.07 8.32 -7.07
CA HIS A 110 -5.34 9.74 -7.24
C HIS A 110 -6.14 9.96 -8.54
N ASN A 111 -7.43 9.66 -8.53
CA ASN A 111 -8.36 10.07 -9.57
C ASN A 111 -9.74 10.32 -8.94
N GLU A 112 -9.98 11.58 -8.62
CA GLU A 112 -11.33 12.15 -8.63
C GLU A 112 -11.63 12.56 -10.07
N GLY A 113 -12.28 11.72 -10.89
CA GLY A 113 -12.72 12.22 -12.21
C GLY A 113 -13.23 11.22 -13.25
N GLU A 114 -12.58 10.07 -13.43
CA GLU A 114 -12.92 9.19 -14.56
C GLU A 114 -13.35 7.82 -14.09
N LYS A 115 -14.22 7.17 -14.89
CA LYS A 115 -14.85 5.86 -14.67
C LYS A 115 -13.83 4.72 -14.56
N GLY A 116 -12.97 4.77 -13.56
CA GLY A 116 -12.04 3.71 -13.17
C GLY A 116 -12.77 2.63 -12.38
N ASN A 117 -12.31 1.40 -12.56
CA ASN A 117 -12.88 0.19 -11.99
C ASN A 117 -13.29 0.38 -10.49
N PRO A 118 -14.58 0.26 -10.14
CA PRO A 118 -15.05 0.46 -8.78
C PRO A 118 -14.45 -0.53 -7.77
N ASP A 119 -13.85 -1.64 -8.22
CA ASP A 119 -13.13 -2.60 -7.38
C ASP A 119 -11.75 -2.11 -6.91
N ALA A 120 -11.17 -1.08 -7.55
CA ALA A 120 -9.87 -0.53 -7.16
C ALA A 120 -9.96 0.42 -5.95
N ARG A 121 -11.12 1.06 -5.75
CA ARG A 121 -11.51 1.66 -4.46
C ARG A 121 -12.07 0.55 -3.59
N CYS A 122 -11.18 -0.24 -2.99
CA CYS A 122 -11.57 -1.27 -2.04
C CYS A 122 -12.59 -0.74 -1.02
N ASP A 123 -13.57 -1.56 -0.66
CA ASP A 123 -14.54 -1.31 0.43
C ASP A 123 -13.86 -0.90 1.77
N PHE A 124 -12.55 -1.12 1.89
CA PHE A 124 -11.73 -0.60 2.99
C PHE A 124 -11.58 0.92 2.99
N PHE A 125 -11.46 1.61 1.85
CA PHE A 125 -11.47 3.08 1.84
C PHE A 125 -12.84 3.63 2.18
N LYS A 126 -13.91 2.97 1.71
CA LYS A 126 -15.27 3.29 2.17
C LYS A 126 -15.41 3.10 3.69
N TRP A 127 -14.75 2.10 4.27
CA TRP A 127 -14.67 1.90 5.74
C TRP A 127 -13.82 2.96 6.45
N ALA A 128 -12.64 3.31 5.93
CA ALA A 128 -11.76 4.33 6.50
C ALA A 128 -12.38 5.74 6.43
N ASP A 129 -13.01 6.08 5.32
CA ASP A 129 -13.78 7.31 5.13
C ASP A 129 -14.98 7.35 6.09
N ASN A 130 -15.71 6.23 6.29
CA ASN A 130 -16.82 6.14 7.26
C ASN A 130 -16.37 6.18 8.72
N LYS A 131 -15.11 5.87 9.02
CA LYS A 131 -14.52 5.98 10.37
C LYS A 131 -14.01 7.39 10.70
N GLY A 132 -14.13 8.34 9.78
CA GLY A 132 -13.81 9.75 10.02
C GLY A 132 -12.33 10.10 9.89
N ALA A 133 -11.54 9.31 9.14
CA ALA A 133 -10.20 9.71 8.73
C ALA A 133 -10.30 11.02 7.93
N LYS A 134 -9.86 12.13 8.53
CA LYS A 134 -10.01 13.46 7.92
C LYS A 134 -8.96 13.60 6.83
N ARG A 135 -9.41 13.82 5.60
CA ARG A 135 -8.56 14.19 4.46
C ARG A 135 -7.56 15.27 4.90
N PRO A 136 -6.24 15.09 4.69
CA PRO A 136 -5.32 16.21 4.83
C PRO A 136 -5.75 17.28 3.84
N LYS A 137 -5.91 18.52 4.32
CA LYS A 137 -6.11 19.66 3.43
C LYS A 137 -4.84 19.80 2.61
N THR A 138 -4.96 19.64 1.30
CA THR A 138 -3.94 20.06 0.35
C THR A 138 -3.59 21.52 0.64
N GLN A 139 -2.33 21.79 0.97
CA GLN A 139 -1.73 23.12 0.83
C GLN A 139 -1.12 23.24 -0.56
#